data_AF-A0A2V5HQH8-F1
#
_entry.id   AF-A0A2V5HQH8-F1
#
_cell.length_a   1.000
_cell.length_b   1.000
_cell.length_c   1.000
_cell.angle_alpha   90.00
_cell.angle_beta   90.00
_cell.angle_gamma   90.00
#
_symmetry.space_group_name_H-M   'P 1'
#
loop_
_entity.id
_entity.type
_entity.pdbx_description
1 polymer ?
#
loop_
_entity_poly.entity_id
_entity_poly.type
_entity_poly.pdbx_seq_one_letter_code
_entity_poly.pdbx_strand_id
1 'polypeptide(L)'
;MTLISDAIKNDHRDLEEAYNNILTAAGDDEKRRWQNQFTWELARHSIGEELVLYPAMEEHLTDGKAMADKDRAEHKTVKDHLEKFQNLKPDDAEFIPTIQGLWGSLSQHIKEEEEQDLVKLEAKLDNEVSKAMVSSFKRTKMFVPTRSHPSAPDKPPFETVAGLLAAPIDHIRDLFRKFPDQAASDIPP
;
A
#
# COMPACT_ATOMS: atom_id res chain seq x y z
N MET A 1 3.16 -21.73 6.65
CA MET A 1 1.88 -20.99 6.74
C MET A 1 2.24 -19.54 6.97
N THR A 2 1.66 -18.62 6.21
CA THR A 2 2.02 -17.18 6.21
C THR A 2 1.42 -16.46 7.42
N LEU A 3 2.23 -15.69 8.15
CA LEU A 3 1.81 -14.78 9.22
C LEU A 3 1.52 -13.37 8.68
N ILE A 4 0.94 -12.48 9.49
CA ILE A 4 0.64 -11.11 9.03
C ILE A 4 1.92 -10.36 8.65
N SER A 5 2.99 -10.50 9.44
CA SER A 5 4.30 -9.94 9.11
C SER A 5 4.86 -10.46 7.78
N ASP A 6 4.67 -11.73 7.45
CA ASP A 6 5.08 -12.28 6.15
C ASP A 6 4.27 -11.67 5.00
N ALA A 7 2.95 -11.49 5.18
CA ALA A 7 2.08 -10.96 4.13
C ALA A 7 2.44 -9.52 3.78
N ILE A 8 2.71 -8.69 4.78
CA ILE A 8 3.09 -7.29 4.62
C ILE A 8 4.49 -7.18 3.97
N LYS A 9 5.45 -7.97 4.44
CA LYS A 9 6.79 -8.05 3.84
C LYS A 9 6.77 -8.45 2.37
N ASN A 10 5.85 -9.33 1.98
CA ASN A 10 5.69 -9.69 0.57
C ASN A 10 5.18 -8.50 -0.26
N ASP A 11 4.16 -7.77 0.22
CA ASP A 11 3.72 -6.53 -0.45
C ASP A 11 4.88 -5.53 -0.60
N HIS A 12 5.74 -5.39 0.42
CA HIS A 12 6.93 -4.52 0.34
C HIS A 12 7.92 -4.95 -0.75
N ARG A 13 8.14 -6.27 -0.91
CA ARG A 13 9.00 -6.78 -1.98
C ARG A 13 8.38 -6.54 -3.35
N ASP A 14 7.06 -6.71 -3.49
CA ASP A 14 6.34 -6.43 -4.74
C ASP A 14 6.42 -4.93 -5.11
N LEU A 15 6.32 -4.04 -4.11
CA LEU A 15 6.50 -2.60 -4.29
C LEU A 15 7.92 -2.22 -4.70
N GLU A 16 8.94 -2.84 -4.08
CA GLU A 16 10.35 -2.64 -4.44
C GLU A 16 10.64 -3.14 -5.86
N GLU A 17 10.12 -4.31 -6.23
CA GLU A 17 10.22 -4.84 -7.59
C GLU A 17 9.60 -3.86 -8.60
N ALA A 18 8.37 -3.41 -8.35
CA ALA A 18 7.69 -2.49 -9.24
C ALA A 18 8.44 -1.16 -9.36
N TYR A 19 8.95 -0.61 -8.25
CA TYR A 19 9.80 0.58 -8.24
C TYR A 19 11.04 0.40 -9.14
N ASN A 20 11.78 -0.70 -8.95
CA ASN A 20 12.99 -0.97 -9.72
C ASN A 20 12.68 -1.13 -11.22
N ASN A 21 11.60 -1.84 -11.57
CA ASN A 21 11.19 -2.00 -12.95
C ASN A 21 10.73 -0.69 -13.61
N ILE A 22 10.15 0.26 -12.86
CA ILE A 22 9.86 1.61 -13.38
C ILE A 22 11.15 2.31 -13.81
N LEU A 23 12.23 2.17 -13.03
CA LEU A 23 13.51 2.84 -13.28
C LEU A 23 14.30 2.21 -14.44
N THR A 24 14.18 0.91 -14.62
CA THR A 24 14.93 0.15 -15.64
C THR A 24 14.15 -0.09 -16.94
N ALA A 25 12.86 0.27 -16.97
CA ALA A 25 11.99 0.10 -18.13
C ALA A 25 12.58 0.70 -19.41
N ALA A 26 12.51 -0.06 -20.51
CA ALA A 26 13.10 0.29 -21.79
C ALA A 26 12.31 1.36 -22.56
N GLY A 27 11.06 1.62 -22.18
CA GLY A 27 10.20 2.60 -22.83
C GLY A 27 8.95 2.93 -22.04
N ASP A 28 8.17 3.87 -22.58
CA ASP A 28 7.06 4.49 -21.85
C ASP A 28 5.87 3.55 -21.60
N ASP A 29 5.59 2.58 -22.48
CA ASP A 29 4.53 1.59 -22.23
C ASP A 29 4.88 0.69 -21.03
N GLU A 30 6.15 0.27 -20.91
CA GLU A 30 6.63 -0.54 -19.80
C GLU A 30 6.63 0.26 -18.48
N LYS A 31 7.11 1.51 -18.50
CA LYS A 31 7.00 2.43 -17.37
C LYS A 31 5.55 2.61 -16.93
N ARG A 32 4.62 2.78 -17.88
CA ARG A 32 3.19 2.97 -17.57
C ARG A 32 2.59 1.72 -16.92
N ARG A 33 2.95 0.53 -17.39
CA ARG A 33 2.51 -0.74 -16.80
C ARG A 33 2.98 -0.88 -15.36
N TRP A 34 4.27 -0.69 -15.12
CA TRP A 34 4.82 -0.77 -13.78
C TRP A 34 4.36 0.37 -12.86
N GLN A 35 4.14 1.57 -13.39
CA GLN A 35 3.47 2.66 -12.65
C GLN A 35 2.07 2.23 -12.19
N ASN A 36 1.29 1.57 -13.05
CA ASN A 36 -0.03 1.07 -12.69
C ASN A 36 0.07 0.00 -11.60
N GLN A 37 0.99 -0.95 -11.72
CA GLN A 37 1.22 -1.98 -10.70
C GLN A 37 1.62 -1.38 -9.36
N PHE A 38 2.64 -0.51 -9.35
CA PHE A 38 3.12 0.17 -8.15
C PHE A 38 1.99 0.96 -7.47
N THR A 39 1.21 1.72 -8.25
CA THR A 39 0.10 2.50 -7.70
C THR A 39 -0.99 1.60 -7.11
N TRP A 40 -1.33 0.54 -7.84
CA TRP A 40 -2.38 -0.41 -7.44
C TRP A 40 -2.01 -1.16 -6.17
N GLU A 41 -0.76 -1.58 -6.04
CA GLU A 41 -0.29 -2.22 -4.82
C GLU A 41 -0.23 -1.25 -3.65
N LEU A 42 0.43 -0.10 -3.82
CA LEU A 42 0.67 0.82 -2.70
C LEU A 42 -0.64 1.36 -2.12
N ALA A 43 -1.60 1.71 -2.96
CA ALA A 43 -2.89 2.24 -2.51
C ALA A 43 -3.65 1.22 -1.63
N ARG A 44 -3.68 -0.05 -2.03
CA ARG A 44 -4.42 -1.10 -1.31
C ARG A 44 -3.67 -1.56 -0.07
N HIS A 45 -2.35 -1.64 -0.17
CA HIS A 45 -1.45 -1.97 0.93
C HIS A 45 -1.60 -0.98 2.09
N SER A 46 -1.42 0.32 1.83
CA SER A 46 -1.48 1.34 2.88
C SER A 46 -2.84 1.40 3.58
N ILE A 47 -3.94 1.24 2.83
CA ILE A 47 -5.28 1.19 3.44
C ILE A 47 -5.50 -0.15 4.19
N GLY A 48 -4.93 -1.25 3.68
CA GLY A 48 -4.96 -2.53 4.35
C GLY A 48 -4.33 -2.47 5.75
N GLU A 49 -3.20 -1.77 5.89
CA GLU A 49 -2.53 -1.57 7.18
C GLU A 49 -3.35 -0.68 8.10
N GLU A 50 -3.86 0.44 7.59
CA GLU A 50 -4.70 1.37 8.37
C GLU A 50 -5.97 0.72 8.93
N LEU A 51 -6.52 -0.27 8.24
CA LEU A 51 -7.77 -0.93 8.60
C LEU A 51 -7.58 -2.28 9.31
N VAL A 52 -6.37 -2.85 9.28
CA VAL A 52 -6.11 -4.18 9.87
C VAL A 52 -4.91 -4.17 10.81
N LEU A 53 -3.76 -3.68 10.36
CA LEU A 53 -2.53 -3.71 11.14
C LEU A 53 -2.55 -2.70 12.28
N TYR A 54 -2.84 -1.43 11.98
CA TYR A 54 -2.79 -0.35 12.96
C TYR A 54 -3.82 -0.52 14.10
N PRO A 55 -5.06 -0.97 13.85
CA PRO A 55 -5.98 -1.34 14.93
C PRO A 55 -5.44 -2.46 15.81
N ALA A 56 -4.77 -3.46 15.25
CA ALA A 56 -4.18 -4.55 16.02
C ALA A 56 -2.98 -4.07 16.85
N MET A 57 -2.18 -3.14 16.34
CA MET A 57 -1.14 -2.46 17.12
C MET A 57 -1.76 -1.73 18.30
N GLU A 58 -2.79 -0.92 18.08
CA GLU A 58 -3.53 -0.19 19.11
C GLU A 58 -4.12 -1.12 20.19
N GLU A 59 -4.57 -2.32 19.81
CA GLU A 59 -5.16 -3.29 20.72
C GLU A 59 -4.12 -4.06 21.54
N HIS A 60 -3.02 -4.50 20.93
CA HIS A 60 -2.11 -5.47 21.53
C HIS A 60 -0.81 -4.88 22.11
N LEU A 61 -0.44 -3.66 21.72
CA LEU A 61 0.81 -3.01 22.14
C LEU A 61 0.54 -1.87 23.12
N THR A 62 1.32 -1.80 24.20
CA THR A 62 1.23 -0.72 25.20
C THR A 62 1.47 0.66 24.58
N ASP A 63 2.40 0.77 23.64
CA ASP A 63 2.73 1.97 22.85
C ASP A 63 2.02 1.99 21.48
N GLY A 64 1.12 1.04 21.22
CA GLY A 64 0.54 0.78 19.90
C GLY A 64 -0.17 1.96 19.27
N LYS A 65 -0.90 2.74 20.08
CA LYS A 65 -1.55 3.97 19.60
C LYS A 65 -0.56 5.02 19.10
N ALA A 66 0.55 5.21 19.80
CA ALA A 66 1.55 6.18 19.39
C ALA A 66 2.27 5.74 18.10
N MET A 67 2.54 4.44 17.97
CA MET A 67 3.10 3.83 16.76
C MET A 67 2.12 4.01 15.58
N ALA A 68 0.88 3.55 15.73
CA ALA A 68 -0.15 3.66 14.70
C ALA A 68 -0.48 5.10 14.29
N ASP A 69 -0.44 6.08 15.20
CA ASP A 69 -0.65 7.49 14.85
C ASP A 69 0.56 8.08 14.08
N LYS A 70 1.78 7.61 14.37
CA LYS A 70 2.99 7.98 13.61
C LYS A 70 2.94 7.39 12.20
N ASP A 71 2.62 6.10 12.07
CA ASP A 71 2.58 5.41 10.78
C ASP A 71 1.52 6.02 9.85
N ARG A 72 0.35 6.40 10.38
CA ARG A 72 -0.66 7.16 9.63
C ARG A 72 -0.14 8.52 9.13
N ALA A 73 0.69 9.21 9.90
CA ALA A 73 1.28 10.48 9.47
C ALA A 73 2.30 10.28 8.34
N GLU A 74 3.07 9.20 8.38
CA GLU A 74 3.97 8.79 7.30
C GLU A 74 3.19 8.38 6.04
N HIS A 75 2.16 7.55 6.20
CA HIS A 75 1.22 7.18 5.14
C HIS A 75 0.54 8.37 4.49
N LYS A 76 0.16 9.39 5.26
CA LYS A 76 -0.38 10.61 4.67
C LYS A 76 0.61 11.22 3.67
N THR A 77 1.89 11.31 4.02
CA THR A 77 2.94 11.83 3.14
C THR A 77 3.13 10.94 1.90
N VAL A 78 3.16 9.62 2.09
CA VAL A 78 3.25 8.62 1.01
C VAL A 78 2.06 8.74 0.05
N LYS A 79 0.83 8.86 0.58
CA LYS A 79 -0.39 9.03 -0.21
C LYS A 79 -0.39 10.32 -1.01
N ASP A 80 0.04 11.44 -0.42
CA ASP A 80 0.17 12.73 -1.11
C ASP A 80 1.17 12.61 -2.30
N HIS A 81 2.32 11.95 -2.09
CA HIS A 81 3.28 11.67 -3.16
C HIS A 81 2.72 10.70 -4.22
N LEU A 82 1.98 9.67 -3.82
CA LEU A 82 1.36 8.72 -4.74
C LEU A 82 0.27 9.38 -5.60
N GLU A 83 -0.52 10.29 -5.03
CA GLU A 83 -1.50 11.08 -5.78
C GLU A 83 -0.84 11.92 -6.87
N LYS A 84 0.31 12.56 -6.57
CA LYS A 84 1.10 13.24 -7.62
C LYS A 84 1.58 12.23 -8.67
N PHE A 85 2.24 11.16 -8.24
CA PHE A 85 2.88 10.20 -9.14
C PHE A 85 1.89 9.50 -10.08
N GLN A 86 0.73 9.05 -9.57
CA GLN A 86 -0.24 8.28 -10.36
C GLN A 86 -0.86 9.07 -11.52
N ASN A 87 -0.77 10.40 -11.47
CA ASN A 87 -1.30 11.32 -12.48
C ASN A 87 -0.26 11.74 -13.53
N LEU A 88 1.03 11.41 -13.33
CA LEU A 88 2.09 11.69 -14.29
C LEU A 88 2.10 10.68 -15.44
N LYS A 89 2.56 11.14 -16.60
CA LYS A 89 2.89 10.31 -17.75
C LYS A 89 4.37 9.92 -17.73
N PRO A 90 4.74 8.76 -18.30
CA PRO A 90 6.14 8.32 -18.35
C PRO A 90 7.13 9.29 -19.01
N ASP A 91 6.65 10.15 -19.90
CA ASP A 91 7.43 11.16 -20.63
C ASP A 91 7.45 12.53 -19.93
N ASP A 92 6.74 12.70 -18.82
CA ASP A 92 6.81 13.91 -18.01
C ASP A 92 8.20 14.01 -17.34
N ALA A 93 8.84 15.18 -17.40
CA ALA A 93 10.15 15.42 -16.77
C ALA A 93 10.14 15.14 -15.25
N GLU A 94 8.98 15.28 -14.60
CA GLU A 94 8.77 15.04 -13.18
C GLU A 94 8.54 13.57 -12.82
N PHE A 95 8.38 12.67 -13.80
CA PHE A 95 8.02 11.26 -13.56
C PHE A 95 9.04 10.55 -12.66
N ILE A 96 10.32 10.55 -13.08
CA ILE A 96 11.41 9.90 -12.33
C ILE A 96 11.68 10.60 -10.98
N PRO A 97 11.83 11.95 -10.91
CA PRO A 97 12.00 12.63 -9.64
C PRO A 97 10.87 12.34 -8.63
N THR A 98 9.62 12.26 -9.09
CA THR A 98 8.47 12.02 -8.21
C THR A 98 8.47 10.60 -7.66
N ILE A 99 8.72 9.55 -8.46
CA ILE A 99 8.78 8.18 -7.95
C ILE A 99 9.98 7.97 -7.00
N GLN A 100 11.12 8.62 -7.26
CA GLN A 100 12.26 8.55 -6.35
C GLN A 100 11.98 9.22 -5.01
N GLY A 101 11.30 10.38 -5.00
CA GLY A 101 10.87 11.05 -3.78
C GLY A 101 9.84 10.21 -3.00
N LEU A 102 8.87 9.65 -3.70
CA LEU A 102 7.88 8.73 -3.12
C LEU A 102 8.54 7.51 -2.48
N TRP A 103 9.46 6.86 -3.20
CA TRP A 103 10.21 5.70 -2.69
C TRP A 103 11.09 6.05 -1.49
N GLY A 104 11.67 7.26 -1.46
CA GLY A 104 12.45 7.72 -0.31
C GLY A 104 11.64 7.75 0.99
N SER A 105 10.41 8.25 0.95
CA SER A 105 9.50 8.20 2.10
C SER A 105 9.02 6.78 2.41
N LEU A 106 8.60 6.04 1.38
CA LEU A 106 8.05 4.70 1.54
C LEU A 106 9.08 3.69 2.06
N SER A 107 10.30 3.68 1.53
CA SER A 107 11.35 2.74 1.96
C SER A 107 11.80 2.97 3.40
N GLN A 108 11.75 4.22 3.89
CA GLN A 108 12.00 4.52 5.29
C GLN A 108 10.88 3.95 6.17
N HIS A 109 9.62 4.16 5.79
CA HIS A 109 8.45 3.60 6.48
C HIS A 109 8.53 2.06 6.55
N ILE A 110 8.71 1.41 5.39
CA ILE A 110 8.88 -0.05 5.27
C ILE A 110 9.95 -0.58 6.21
N LYS A 111 11.10 0.10 6.28
CA LYS A 111 12.21 -0.34 7.14
C LYS A 111 11.80 -0.31 8.62
N GLU A 112 11.19 0.78 9.06
CA GLU A 112 10.77 0.92 10.45
C GLU A 112 9.69 -0.11 10.81
N GLU A 113 8.73 -0.32 9.91
CA GLU A 113 7.66 -1.28 10.11
C GLU A 113 8.20 -2.72 10.19
N GLU A 114 9.09 -3.11 9.27
CA GLU A 114 9.67 -4.46 9.23
C GLU A 114 10.61 -4.77 10.40
N GLU A 115 11.37 -3.78 10.86
CA GLU A 115 12.37 -3.92 11.92
C GLU A 115 11.79 -3.70 13.32
N GLN A 116 10.67 -2.99 13.45
CA GLN A 116 10.10 -2.60 14.75
C GLN A 116 8.64 -3.02 14.90
N ASP A 117 7.74 -2.51 14.06
CA ASP A 117 6.30 -2.60 14.31
C ASP A 117 5.80 -4.03 14.15
N LEU A 118 6.14 -4.68 13.03
CA LEU A 118 5.81 -6.09 12.77
C LEU A 118 6.46 -7.01 13.81
N VAL A 119 7.71 -6.74 14.21
CA VAL A 119 8.41 -7.55 15.22
C VAL A 119 7.70 -7.46 16.57
N LYS A 120 7.35 -6.25 17.01
CA LYS A 120 6.65 -6.03 18.28
C LYS A 120 5.25 -6.65 18.27
N LEU A 121 4.51 -6.45 17.18
CA LEU A 121 3.14 -6.95 17.06
C LEU A 121 3.12 -8.48 17.02
N GLU A 122 3.92 -9.10 16.16
CA GLU A 122 3.95 -10.56 16.02
C GLU A 122 4.36 -11.24 17.34
N ALA A 123 5.23 -10.61 18.14
CA ALA A 123 5.61 -11.10 19.47
C ALA A 123 4.46 -11.07 20.51
N LYS A 124 3.35 -10.39 20.22
CA LYS A 124 2.15 -10.33 21.07
C LYS A 124 0.98 -11.14 20.54
N LEU A 125 1.02 -11.56 19.27
CA LEU A 125 -0.07 -12.30 18.65
C LEU A 125 0.12 -13.80 18.81
N ASP A 126 -0.99 -14.51 19.05
CA ASP A 126 -1.04 -15.93 18.80
C ASP A 126 -1.02 -16.19 17.28
N ASN A 127 -0.37 -17.29 16.85
CA ASN A 127 -0.26 -17.64 15.43
C ASN A 127 -1.63 -17.71 14.71
N GLU A 128 -2.69 -18.15 15.39
CA GLU A 128 -4.03 -18.21 14.78
C GLU A 128 -4.64 -16.83 14.59
N VAL A 129 -4.38 -15.87 15.49
CA VAL A 129 -4.81 -14.48 15.34
C VAL A 129 -4.08 -13.83 14.17
N SER A 130 -2.76 -14.01 14.10
CA SER A 130 -1.93 -13.51 12.99
C SER A 130 -2.40 -14.05 11.62
N LYS A 131 -2.72 -15.35 11.53
CA LYS A 131 -3.31 -15.95 10.31
C LYS A 131 -4.68 -15.38 9.96
N ALA A 132 -5.54 -15.14 10.96
CA ALA A 132 -6.84 -14.51 10.73
C ALA A 132 -6.68 -13.08 10.20
N MET A 133 -5.68 -12.35 10.69
CA MET A 133 -5.33 -11.02 10.19
C MET A 133 -4.88 -11.07 8.72
N VAL A 134 -4.09 -12.05 8.29
CA VAL A 134 -3.76 -12.24 6.86
C VAL A 134 -5.02 -12.32 5.99
N SER A 135 -6.02 -13.08 6.44
CA SER A 135 -7.29 -13.21 5.72
C SER A 135 -8.07 -11.90 5.70
N SER A 136 -8.04 -11.14 6.79
CA SER A 136 -8.66 -9.81 6.87
C SER A 136 -7.96 -8.79 5.97
N PHE A 137 -6.62 -8.77 5.97
CA PHE A 137 -5.79 -7.90 5.14
C PHE A 137 -6.04 -8.14 3.65
N LYS A 138 -5.96 -9.41 3.21
CA LYS A 138 -6.27 -9.79 1.82
C LYS A 138 -7.69 -9.43 1.42
N ARG A 139 -8.67 -9.67 2.29
CA ARG A 139 -10.07 -9.29 2.03
C ARG A 139 -10.22 -7.78 1.90
N THR A 140 -9.56 -7.02 2.76
CA THR A 140 -9.60 -5.55 2.74
C THR A 140 -9.06 -5.02 1.41
N LYS A 141 -7.89 -5.52 0.96
CA LYS A 141 -7.29 -5.17 -0.33
C LYS A 141 -8.24 -5.38 -1.54
N MET A 142 -9.23 -6.27 -1.45
CA MET A 142 -10.21 -6.48 -2.55
C MET A 142 -11.26 -5.38 -2.66
N PHE A 143 -11.53 -4.61 -1.59
CA PHE A 143 -12.66 -3.65 -1.55
C PHE A 143 -12.25 -2.19 -1.37
N VAL A 144 -10.98 -1.94 -1.05
CA VAL A 144 -10.44 -0.59 -0.91
C VAL A 144 -10.13 0.03 -2.28
N PRO A 145 -10.00 1.37 -2.36
CA PRO A 145 -9.54 2.04 -3.56
C PRO A 145 -8.19 1.50 -4.07
N THR A 146 -8.03 1.48 -5.39
CA THR A 146 -6.81 1.01 -6.04
C THR A 146 -5.87 2.15 -6.48
N ARG A 147 -6.20 3.37 -6.06
CA ARG A 147 -5.46 4.61 -6.30
C ARG A 147 -5.41 5.42 -5.01
N SER A 148 -4.44 6.32 -4.92
CA SER A 148 -4.34 7.24 -3.78
C SER A 148 -5.46 8.26 -3.82
N HIS A 149 -6.11 8.43 -2.67
CA HIS A 149 -7.07 9.49 -2.37
C HIS A 149 -6.75 10.07 -0.99
N PRO A 150 -5.78 10.99 -0.86
CA PRO A 150 -5.28 11.44 0.45
C PRO A 150 -6.31 12.20 1.30
N SER A 151 -7.40 12.64 0.68
CA SER A 151 -8.55 13.27 1.36
C SER A 151 -9.56 12.26 1.91
N ALA A 152 -9.42 10.97 1.61
CA ALA A 152 -10.26 9.92 2.16
C ALA A 152 -9.91 9.67 3.64
N PRO A 153 -10.91 9.39 4.51
CA PRO A 153 -10.65 9.04 5.91
C PRO A 153 -9.73 7.81 6.06
N ASP A 154 -8.83 7.87 7.04
CA ASP A 154 -7.80 6.87 7.37
C ASP A 154 -8.07 6.15 8.71
N LYS A 155 -9.24 6.38 9.32
CA LYS A 155 -9.67 5.81 10.60
C LYS A 155 -11.13 5.31 10.56
N PRO A 156 -11.47 4.22 11.27
CA PRO A 156 -12.86 3.87 11.56
C PRO A 156 -13.57 4.99 12.37
N PRO A 157 -14.93 5.09 12.42
CA PRO A 157 -15.94 4.17 11.88
C PRO A 157 -16.46 4.55 10.48
N PHE A 158 -16.86 3.53 9.72
CA PHE A 158 -17.22 3.61 8.29
C PHE A 158 -18.56 4.27 7.96
N GLU A 159 -19.33 4.79 8.93
CA GLU A 159 -20.68 5.33 8.64
C GLU A 159 -20.65 6.57 7.74
N THR A 160 -19.49 7.22 7.59
CA THR A 160 -19.24 8.27 6.59
C THR A 160 -18.65 7.66 5.31
N VAL A 161 -19.48 6.91 4.59
CA VAL A 161 -19.20 6.26 3.28
C VAL A 161 -19.06 7.31 2.18
N ALA A 162 -18.07 8.20 2.29
CA ALA A 162 -17.63 9.07 1.19
C ALA A 162 -16.32 8.54 0.60
N GLY A 163 -15.37 8.11 1.44
CA GLY A 163 -14.06 7.59 0.99
C GLY A 163 -14.13 6.23 0.26
N LEU A 164 -15.09 5.38 0.63
CA LEU A 164 -15.33 4.10 -0.07
C LEU A 164 -16.09 4.25 -1.39
N LEU A 165 -16.64 5.44 -1.72
CA LEU A 165 -17.36 5.67 -2.98
C LEU A 165 -16.43 5.71 -4.21
N ALA A 166 -15.13 5.96 -4.01
CA ALA A 166 -14.15 5.99 -5.09
C ALA A 166 -13.71 4.59 -5.53
N ALA A 167 -13.76 3.58 -4.63
CA ALA A 167 -13.27 2.23 -4.93
C ALA A 167 -13.96 1.63 -6.17
N PRO A 168 -15.30 1.64 -6.31
CA PRO A 168 -15.95 1.10 -7.51
C PRO A 168 -15.50 1.76 -8.82
N ILE A 169 -15.21 3.07 -8.80
CA ILE A 169 -14.77 3.81 -9.99
C ILE A 169 -13.34 3.42 -10.38
N ASP A 170 -12.44 3.30 -9.40
CA ASP A 170 -11.05 2.94 -9.69
C ASP A 170 -10.93 1.51 -10.21
N HIS A 171 -11.65 0.56 -9.60
CA HIS A 171 -11.72 -0.84 -10.05
C HIS A 171 -12.24 -0.93 -11.49
N ILE A 172 -13.28 -0.17 -11.85
CA ILE A 172 -13.77 -0.13 -13.25
C ILE A 172 -12.70 0.43 -14.19
N ARG A 173 -11.98 1.49 -13.78
CA ARG A 173 -10.92 2.07 -14.61
C ARG A 173 -9.73 1.12 -14.77
N ASP A 174 -9.43 0.28 -13.79
CA ASP A 174 -8.34 -0.69 -13.85
C ASP A 174 -8.56 -1.73 -14.96
N LEU A 175 -9.81 -2.11 -15.26
CA LEU A 175 -10.16 -2.99 -16.39
C LEU A 175 -9.65 -2.47 -17.76
N PHE A 176 -9.41 -1.16 -17.87
CA PHE A 176 -8.94 -0.51 -19.09
C PHE A 176 -7.46 -0.11 -19.04
N ARG A 177 -6.78 -0.41 -17.93
CA ARG A 177 -5.35 -0.15 -17.77
C ARG A 177 -4.52 -1.36 -18.20
N LYS A 178 -3.26 -1.10 -18.54
CA LYS A 178 -2.28 -2.13 -18.83
C LYS A 178 -1.42 -2.35 -17.59
N PHE A 179 -1.20 -3.61 -17.25
CA PHE A 179 -0.33 -4.07 -16.17
C PHE A 179 0.83 -4.90 -16.77
N PRO A 180 1.93 -5.10 -16.04
CA PRO A 180 3.04 -5.92 -16.52
C PRO A 180 2.68 -7.41 -16.42
N ASP A 181 2.99 -8.20 -17.45
CA ASP A 181 2.72 -9.65 -17.45
C ASP A 181 3.65 -10.42 -16.50
N GLN A 182 4.72 -9.78 -16.03
CA GLN A 182 5.78 -10.35 -15.20
C GLN A 182 5.62 -10.08 -13.70
N ALA A 183 4.59 -9.33 -13.27
CA ALA A 183 4.41 -9.02 -11.85
C ALA A 183 4.25 -10.31 -11.01
N ALA A 184 4.97 -10.38 -9.90
CA ALA A 184 4.81 -11.44 -8.90
C ALA A 184 3.50 -11.29 -8.08
N SER A 185 3.04 -10.04 -7.92
CA SER A 185 1.78 -9.70 -7.26
C SER A 185 0.55 -10.04 -8.11
N ASP A 186 -0.61 -10.07 -7.47
CA ASP A 186 -1.89 -10.11 -8.17
C ASP A 186 -1.98 -8.95 -9.20
N ILE A 187 -2.82 -9.11 -10.20
CA ILE A 187 -3.18 -8.05 -11.15
C ILE A 187 -4.70 -7.86 -10.99
N PRO A 188 -5.24 -6.63 -11.11
CA PRO A 188 -6.69 -6.47 -11.11
C PRO A 188 -7.34 -7.36 -12.19
N PRO A 189 -8.54 -7.90 -11.90
CA PRO A 189 -9.24 -8.84 -12.78
C PRO A 189 -9.59 -8.26 -14.16
#